data_AF-A0A812UJ19-F1
#
_entry.id   AF-A0A812UJ19-F1
#
_cell.length_a   1.000
_cell.length_b   1.000
_cell.length_c   1.000
_cell.angle_alpha   90.00
_cell.angle_beta   90.00
_cell.angle_gamma   90.00
#
_symmetry.space_group_name_H-M   'P 1'
#
loop_
_entity.id
_entity.type
_entity.pdbx_description
1 polymer ?
#
loop_
_entity_poly.entity_id
_entity_poly.type
_entity_poly.pdbx_seq_one_letter_code
_entity_poly.pdbx_strand_id
1 'polypeptide(L)'
;MAEAADAATAAQGAQPAAEDAKRQKTEEGFVPRPPGAVPPPPGQTEAKEAETKPEEPVEQEVDAKPLTGKPLKENMTFEPADCTLNVIPSLGGKVLLPLSEGGLQYLMAGARANMGMKSGRYLYEVKVIETLNPSEGPQRSSRTPLPRQLLRLGFSALDSPLHLGENDASVSFDSEGFFYSGKTRHAISQRLCKDQVIAVLLNLDPSSPNKNTISLFR
;
A
#
# COMPACT_ATOMS: atom_id res chain seq x y z
N MET A 1 50.97 -35.33 36.11
CA MET A 1 50.64 -36.06 37.35
C MET A 1 49.13 -35.93 37.49
N ALA A 2 48.30 -36.95 37.24
CA ALA A 2 48.39 -38.38 37.65
C ALA A 2 48.35 -38.51 39.18
N GLU A 3 47.56 -39.39 39.80
CA GLU A 3 46.66 -40.49 39.35
C GLU A 3 45.52 -40.57 40.41
N ALA A 4 44.21 -40.65 40.13
CA ALA A 4 43.37 -41.68 39.50
C ALA A 4 43.10 -42.95 40.35
N ALA A 5 42.03 -43.70 40.01
CA ALA A 5 41.48 -44.90 40.67
C ALA A 5 40.73 -44.69 42.02
N ASP A 6 39.67 -45.43 42.38
CA ASP A 6 38.60 -46.17 41.65
C ASP A 6 37.43 -46.44 42.68
N ALA A 7 36.35 -47.24 42.54
CA ALA A 7 35.88 -48.21 41.55
C ALA A 7 34.35 -48.44 41.61
N ALA A 8 33.76 -48.78 40.45
CA ALA A 8 32.55 -49.61 40.24
C ALA A 8 31.18 -49.16 40.83
N THR A 9 30.00 -49.57 40.34
CA THR A 9 29.63 -50.63 39.35
C THR A 9 28.42 -50.21 38.48
N ALA A 10 28.08 -51.03 37.47
CA ALA A 10 27.03 -50.91 36.45
C ALA A 10 25.56 -50.77 36.99
N ALA A 11 24.50 -50.56 36.18
CA ALA A 11 24.32 -50.80 34.74
C ALA A 11 23.20 -49.97 34.04
N GLN A 12 23.28 -49.90 32.70
CA GLN A 12 22.21 -49.97 31.67
C GLN A 12 20.77 -49.46 31.95
N GLY A 13 20.18 -48.68 31.02
CA GLY A 13 18.71 -48.64 30.85
C GLY A 13 18.13 -47.38 30.18
N ALA A 14 17.29 -47.57 29.16
CA ALA A 14 16.72 -46.54 28.29
C ALA A 14 15.75 -45.50 28.93
N GLN A 15 15.70 -44.32 28.30
CA GLN A 15 14.61 -43.31 28.33
C GLN A 15 13.44 -43.70 27.37
N PRO A 16 12.28 -43.00 27.31
CA PRO A 16 11.67 -41.97 28.18
C PRO A 16 10.11 -42.13 28.41
N ALA A 17 9.48 -41.07 28.97
CA ALA A 17 8.17 -40.47 28.55
C ALA A 17 6.88 -40.72 29.36
N ALA A 18 5.85 -39.90 29.03
CA ALA A 18 4.53 -39.67 29.69
C ALA A 18 4.63 -38.97 31.07
N GLU A 19 4.20 -37.71 31.31
CA GLU A 19 3.29 -36.76 30.62
C GLU A 19 1.79 -37.15 30.64
N ASP A 20 0.97 -36.31 31.27
CA ASP A 20 -0.48 -36.47 31.46
C ASP A 20 -1.23 -35.28 30.83
N ALA A 21 -1.93 -35.53 29.72
CA ALA A 21 -2.42 -34.50 28.80
C ALA A 21 -3.95 -34.30 28.87
N LYS A 22 -4.37 -33.05 29.11
CA LYS A 22 -5.78 -32.70 29.40
C LYS A 22 -6.66 -32.54 28.14
N ARG A 23 -7.12 -33.67 27.60
CA ARG A 23 -8.38 -33.87 26.84
C ARG A 23 -8.83 -32.79 25.82
N GLN A 24 -8.66 -33.09 24.53
CA GLN A 24 -9.62 -32.77 23.46
C GLN A 24 -9.50 -33.86 22.36
N LYS A 25 -10.54 -34.09 21.52
CA LYS A 25 -10.62 -35.32 20.70
C LYS A 25 -11.22 -35.12 19.28
N THR A 26 -10.40 -35.44 18.27
CA THR A 26 -10.70 -35.91 16.89
C THR A 26 -11.76 -35.22 16.02
N GLU A 27 -11.30 -34.47 15.01
CA GLU A 27 -11.27 -34.81 13.56
C GLU A 27 -12.42 -35.55 12.83
N GLU A 28 -12.45 -35.33 11.51
CA GLU A 28 -13.37 -35.85 10.48
C GLU A 28 -12.89 -37.18 9.82
N GLY A 29 -13.74 -37.87 9.03
CA GLY A 29 -13.33 -39.07 8.27
C GLY A 29 -14.41 -39.67 7.34
N PHE A 30 -14.02 -40.22 6.19
CA PHE A 30 -14.85 -40.34 4.97
C PHE A 30 -14.56 -41.63 4.15
N VAL A 31 -15.47 -42.23 3.37
CA VAL A 31 -16.96 -42.28 3.41
C VAL A 31 -17.48 -43.49 2.56
N PRO A 32 -18.57 -44.20 2.94
CA PRO A 32 -19.15 -45.28 2.12
C PRO A 32 -20.64 -45.09 1.74
N ARG A 33 -21.07 -45.58 0.56
CA ARG A 33 -22.50 -45.78 0.19
C ARG A 33 -22.66 -46.79 -0.97
N PRO A 34 -23.61 -47.74 -0.89
CA PRO A 34 -24.61 -47.93 -1.97
C PRO A 34 -26.00 -48.35 -1.38
N PRO A 35 -26.95 -48.92 -2.14
CA PRO A 35 -27.85 -48.19 -3.04
C PRO A 35 -29.35 -48.38 -2.71
N GLY A 36 -30.22 -47.43 -3.09
CA GLY A 36 -31.68 -47.61 -2.96
C GLY A 36 -32.53 -46.35 -3.18
N ALA A 37 -33.71 -46.52 -3.78
CA ALA A 37 -34.76 -45.52 -3.99
C ALA A 37 -35.54 -45.22 -2.68
N VAL A 38 -36.51 -44.29 -2.54
CA VAL A 38 -37.52 -43.71 -3.46
C VAL A 38 -37.78 -42.21 -3.09
N PRO A 39 -38.23 -41.31 -4.02
CA PRO A 39 -38.35 -39.86 -3.77
C PRO A 39 -39.81 -39.34 -3.46
N PRO A 40 -40.28 -38.13 -3.87
CA PRO A 40 -41.06 -37.16 -3.07
C PRO A 40 -42.60 -37.23 -3.36
N PRO A 41 -43.51 -36.25 -3.05
CA PRO A 41 -43.43 -34.89 -2.46
C PRO A 41 -44.47 -34.70 -1.30
N PRO A 42 -45.07 -33.51 -0.95
CA PRO A 42 -44.86 -32.09 -1.32
C PRO A 42 -44.85 -31.06 -0.14
N GLY A 43 -44.52 -29.80 -0.44
CA GLY A 43 -44.73 -28.66 0.48
C GLY A 43 -44.04 -27.37 0.01
N GLN A 44 -44.72 -26.53 -0.79
CA GLN A 44 -44.18 -25.26 -1.28
C GLN A 44 -44.54 -24.08 -0.36
N THR A 45 -43.57 -23.22 -0.08
CA THR A 45 -43.78 -21.81 0.29
C THR A 45 -42.70 -20.97 -0.38
N GLU A 46 -43.09 -20.07 -1.28
CA GLU A 46 -42.16 -19.20 -2.00
C GLU A 46 -41.75 -18.00 -1.14
N ALA A 47 -40.49 -17.96 -0.72
CA ALA A 47 -39.86 -16.73 -0.26
C ALA A 47 -39.23 -16.02 -1.48
N LYS A 48 -39.88 -14.95 -1.97
CA LYS A 48 -39.27 -14.07 -2.97
C LYS A 48 -38.21 -13.19 -2.30
N GLU A 49 -36.99 -13.69 -2.27
CA GLU A 49 -35.82 -12.90 -1.92
C GLU A 49 -35.61 -11.84 -3.03
N ALA A 50 -35.83 -10.57 -2.69
CA ALA A 50 -35.72 -9.48 -3.64
C ALA A 50 -34.25 -9.08 -3.76
N GLU A 51 -33.62 -9.47 -4.87
CA GLU A 51 -32.25 -9.05 -5.21
C GLU A 51 -32.17 -7.52 -5.34
N THR A 52 -31.82 -6.84 -4.24
CA THR A 52 -31.30 -5.48 -4.29
C THR A 52 -29.95 -5.52 -4.97
N LYS A 53 -29.94 -5.39 -6.30
CA LYS A 53 -28.73 -5.09 -7.06
C LYS A 53 -28.01 -3.92 -6.38
N PRO A 54 -26.71 -4.02 -6.10
CA PRO A 54 -25.94 -2.85 -5.69
C PRO A 54 -26.10 -1.76 -6.74
N GLU A 55 -26.44 -0.55 -6.31
CA GLU A 55 -26.33 0.61 -7.20
C GLU A 55 -24.85 0.77 -7.55
N GLU A 56 -24.52 0.70 -8.84
CA GLU A 56 -23.16 0.96 -9.30
C GLU A 56 -22.78 2.39 -8.87
N PRO A 57 -21.61 2.60 -8.24
CA PRO A 57 -21.26 3.89 -7.65
C PRO A 57 -21.14 4.94 -8.75
N VAL A 58 -22.15 5.82 -8.83
CA VAL A 58 -22.27 6.84 -9.87
C VAL A 58 -21.01 7.70 -9.91
N GLU A 59 -20.35 7.73 -11.07
CA GLU A 59 -19.11 8.48 -11.29
C GLU A 59 -19.39 9.99 -11.28
N GLN A 60 -19.18 10.62 -10.12
CA GLN A 60 -19.48 12.04 -9.91
C GLN A 60 -18.35 12.98 -10.37
N GLU A 61 -17.19 12.44 -10.79
CA GLU A 61 -16.01 13.24 -11.16
C GLU A 61 -15.89 13.52 -12.67
N VAL A 62 -17.03 13.50 -13.37
CA VAL A 62 -17.19 13.88 -14.79
C VAL A 62 -16.37 15.12 -15.16
N ASP A 63 -15.76 15.08 -16.35
CA ASP A 63 -14.85 16.08 -16.90
C ASP A 63 -15.22 17.53 -16.58
N ALA A 64 -14.19 18.33 -16.26
CA ALA A 64 -14.34 19.77 -16.17
C ALA A 64 -14.63 20.37 -17.56
N LYS A 65 -15.44 21.42 -17.60
CA LYS A 65 -15.64 22.20 -18.84
C LYS A 65 -14.28 22.72 -19.33
N PRO A 66 -13.98 22.67 -20.65
CA PRO A 66 -12.70 23.12 -21.19
C PRO A 66 -12.31 24.52 -20.69
N LEU A 67 -11.04 24.68 -20.31
CA LEU A 67 -10.53 25.93 -19.74
C LEU A 67 -10.64 27.07 -20.76
N THR A 68 -11.54 28.02 -20.53
CA THR A 68 -11.72 29.22 -21.37
C THR A 68 -10.72 30.34 -21.05
N GLY A 69 -9.89 30.15 -20.01
CA GLY A 69 -8.80 31.05 -19.64
C GLY A 69 -7.55 30.90 -20.51
N LYS A 70 -6.57 31.78 -20.29
CA LYS A 70 -5.23 31.63 -20.90
C LYS A 70 -4.52 30.44 -20.25
N PRO A 71 -3.81 29.58 -21.01
CA PRO A 71 -2.99 28.52 -20.44
C PRO A 71 -1.84 29.10 -19.62
N LEU A 72 -1.27 28.28 -18.74
CA LEU A 72 -0.04 28.58 -18.02
C LEU A 72 1.11 28.79 -19.03
N LYS A 73 1.93 29.82 -18.79
CA LYS A 73 3.08 30.16 -19.64
C LYS A 73 4.34 29.39 -19.25
N GLU A 74 4.48 29.11 -17.97
CA GLU A 74 5.58 28.37 -17.38
C GLU A 74 5.26 26.87 -17.42
N ASN A 75 6.30 26.05 -17.54
CA ASN A 75 6.13 24.60 -17.46
C ASN A 75 6.06 24.16 -16.00
N MET A 76 5.32 23.08 -15.73
CA MET A 76 5.43 22.39 -14.45
C MET A 76 6.80 21.71 -14.36
N THR A 77 7.54 22.01 -13.29
CA THR A 77 8.88 21.50 -12.98
C THR A 77 8.99 21.18 -11.49
N PHE A 78 9.98 20.38 -11.11
CA PHE A 78 10.42 20.21 -9.73
C PHE A 78 11.75 20.95 -9.58
N GLU A 79 11.76 22.02 -8.80
CA GLU A 79 12.95 22.86 -8.63
C GLU A 79 13.92 22.24 -7.61
N PRO A 80 15.25 22.32 -7.82
CA PRO A 80 16.22 21.74 -6.88
C PRO A 80 16.14 22.30 -5.45
N ALA A 81 15.57 23.50 -5.26
CA ALA A 81 15.33 24.10 -3.95
C ALA A 81 14.14 23.48 -3.18
N ASP A 82 13.19 22.89 -3.90
CA ASP A 82 12.01 22.18 -3.38
C ASP A 82 12.21 20.63 -3.45
N CYS A 83 13.47 20.18 -3.53
CA CYS A 83 13.87 18.76 -3.53
C CYS A 83 14.74 18.43 -2.32
N THR A 84 14.63 17.20 -1.80
CA THR A 84 15.60 16.66 -0.83
C THR A 84 16.92 16.28 -1.52
N LEU A 85 18.04 16.33 -0.78
CA LEU A 85 19.40 16.11 -1.32
C LEU A 85 19.63 14.73 -1.97
N ASN A 86 18.75 13.76 -1.72
CA ASN A 86 18.73 12.41 -2.30
C ASN A 86 17.81 12.30 -3.54
N VAL A 87 17.27 13.38 -4.09
CA VAL A 87 16.53 13.39 -5.37
C VAL A 87 17.42 13.92 -6.50
N ILE A 88 17.51 13.17 -7.60
CA ILE A 88 18.04 13.67 -8.88
C ILE A 88 16.87 13.93 -9.83
N PRO A 89 16.52 15.20 -10.12
CA PRO A 89 15.60 15.55 -11.19
C PRO A 89 16.26 15.38 -12.56
N SER A 90 15.58 14.70 -13.47
CA SER A 90 16.03 14.37 -14.83
C SER A 90 14.95 14.66 -15.87
N LEU A 91 15.31 14.63 -17.16
CA LEU A 91 14.45 14.98 -18.30
C LEU A 91 13.71 16.31 -18.13
N GLY A 92 14.40 17.34 -17.62
CA GLY A 92 13.81 18.66 -17.33
C GLY A 92 12.87 18.66 -16.13
N GLY A 93 13.17 17.87 -15.10
CA GLY A 93 12.35 17.71 -13.89
C GLY A 93 11.18 16.74 -14.03
N LYS A 94 10.97 16.14 -15.22
CA LYS A 94 9.84 15.23 -15.49
C LYS A 94 10.04 13.80 -14.98
N VAL A 95 11.27 13.44 -14.61
CA VAL A 95 11.61 12.17 -13.97
C VAL A 95 12.38 12.48 -12.69
N LEU A 96 11.97 11.88 -11.58
CA LEU A 96 12.63 12.00 -10.29
C LEU A 96 13.25 10.64 -9.93
N LEU A 97 14.56 10.60 -9.71
CA LEU A 97 15.29 9.40 -9.31
C LEU A 97 15.78 9.55 -7.87
N PRO A 98 15.36 8.71 -6.91
CA PRO A 98 15.94 8.68 -5.58
C PRO A 98 17.33 8.01 -5.61
N LEU A 99 18.30 8.60 -4.93
CA LEU A 99 19.62 8.00 -4.74
C LEU A 99 19.55 6.78 -3.80
N SER A 100 20.13 5.67 -4.24
CA SER A 100 20.16 4.38 -3.54
C SER A 100 21.56 3.95 -3.08
N GLU A 101 22.57 4.80 -3.29
CA GLU A 101 23.96 4.55 -2.89
C GLU A 101 24.24 5.06 -1.46
N GLY A 102 25.29 4.52 -0.81
CA GLY A 102 25.84 5.07 0.43
C GLY A 102 24.93 5.07 1.66
N GLY A 103 23.82 4.32 1.65
CA GLY A 103 22.82 4.33 2.73
C GLY A 103 21.60 5.22 2.44
N LEU A 104 21.61 5.99 1.34
CA LEU A 104 20.52 6.89 0.96
C LEU A 104 19.21 6.14 0.64
N GLN A 105 19.28 4.83 0.35
CA GLN A 105 18.11 3.95 0.19
C GLN A 105 17.22 3.84 1.44
N TYR A 106 17.70 4.27 2.62
CA TYR A 106 16.94 4.32 3.87
C TYR A 106 16.31 5.69 4.16
N LEU A 107 16.56 6.69 3.31
CA LEU A 107 16.01 8.03 3.45
C LEU A 107 14.84 8.21 2.47
N MET A 108 13.72 8.73 2.95
CA MET A 108 12.66 9.19 2.05
C MET A 108 13.21 10.29 1.12
N ALA A 109 12.85 10.21 -0.15
CA ALA A 109 13.17 11.22 -1.15
C ALA A 109 11.89 12.02 -1.42
N GLY A 110 11.97 13.35 -1.30
CA GLY A 110 10.80 14.24 -1.39
C GLY A 110 11.06 15.38 -2.37
N ALA A 111 10.04 15.75 -3.15
CA ALA A 111 10.10 16.85 -4.09
C ALA A 111 8.73 17.52 -4.23
N ARG A 112 8.70 18.85 -4.36
CA ARG A 112 7.48 19.62 -4.63
C ARG A 112 7.58 20.29 -6.01
N ALA A 113 6.45 20.35 -6.71
CA ALA A 113 6.36 21.04 -8.00
C ALA A 113 6.30 22.57 -7.81
N ASN A 114 6.80 23.30 -8.79
CA ASN A 114 6.84 24.77 -8.82
C ASN A 114 5.45 25.46 -8.82
N MET A 115 4.35 24.73 -9.04
CA MET A 115 3.00 25.28 -9.13
C MET A 115 2.06 24.76 -8.03
N GLY A 116 1.36 25.69 -7.38
CA GLY A 116 0.32 25.43 -6.38
C GLY A 116 -1.07 25.85 -6.85
N MET A 117 -2.10 25.19 -6.32
CA MET A 117 -3.51 25.40 -6.70
C MET A 117 -4.27 26.15 -5.60
N LYS A 118 -5.23 27.01 -5.98
CA LYS A 118 -6.04 27.82 -5.05
C LYS A 118 -7.54 27.59 -5.14
N SER A 119 -8.04 27.10 -6.27
CA SER A 119 -9.47 26.93 -6.57
C SER A 119 -9.65 26.12 -7.85
N GLY A 120 -10.73 25.35 -7.98
CA GLY A 120 -11.04 24.56 -9.18
C GLY A 120 -10.59 23.09 -9.09
N ARG A 121 -10.80 22.32 -10.17
CA ARG A 121 -10.42 20.91 -10.29
C ARG A 121 -9.17 20.76 -11.15
N TYR A 122 -8.18 20.00 -10.68
CA TYR A 122 -6.95 19.72 -11.41
C TYR A 122 -6.50 18.27 -11.21
N LEU A 123 -6.01 17.67 -12.29
CA LEU A 123 -5.42 16.34 -12.33
C LEU A 123 -3.92 16.47 -12.63
N TYR A 124 -3.09 15.63 -12.00
CA TYR A 124 -1.75 15.34 -12.51
C TYR A 124 -1.53 13.83 -12.63
N GLU A 125 -0.67 13.40 -13.54
CA GLU A 125 -0.32 11.99 -13.76
C GLU A 125 1.13 11.71 -13.38
N VAL A 126 1.39 10.55 -12.78
CA VAL A 126 2.73 10.01 -12.50
C VAL A 126 2.80 8.58 -12.99
N LYS A 127 3.78 8.29 -13.87
CA LYS A 127 4.11 6.92 -14.27
C LYS A 127 5.20 6.34 -13.35
N VAL A 128 4.97 5.14 -12.79
CA VAL A 128 6.00 4.40 -12.06
C VAL A 128 6.95 3.74 -13.06
N ILE A 129 8.07 4.39 -13.35
CA ILE A 129 9.04 3.91 -14.36
C ILE A 129 9.78 2.65 -13.86
N GLU A 130 10.22 2.65 -12.60
CA GLU A 130 11.06 1.61 -12.02
C GLU A 130 10.70 1.33 -10.55
N THR A 131 11.18 0.20 -10.03
CA THR A 131 10.99 -0.26 -8.65
C THR A 131 12.34 -0.79 -8.14
N LEU A 132 13.26 0.14 -7.86
CA LEU A 132 14.67 -0.07 -7.49
C LEU A 132 14.83 -0.99 -6.27
N ASN A 133 15.22 -2.25 -6.47
CA ASN A 133 15.53 -3.17 -5.37
C ASN A 133 16.94 -2.85 -4.81
N PRO A 134 17.10 -2.26 -3.60
CA PRO A 134 18.40 -1.87 -3.08
C PRO A 134 19.23 -3.12 -2.75
N SER A 135 20.41 -3.23 -3.36
CA SER A 135 21.28 -4.40 -3.36
C SER A 135 22.23 -4.46 -2.16
N GLU A 136 21.69 -4.44 -0.94
CA GLU A 136 22.48 -4.72 0.27
C GLU A 136 22.87 -6.21 0.39
N GLY A 137 23.93 -6.57 -0.33
CA GLY A 137 24.73 -7.77 -0.10
C GLY A 137 24.10 -9.12 -0.50
N PRO A 138 24.89 -10.22 -0.43
CA PRO A 138 24.42 -11.57 -0.74
C PRO A 138 23.54 -12.17 0.37
N GLN A 139 23.48 -11.55 1.55
CA GLN A 139 22.82 -12.10 2.72
C GLN A 139 21.40 -11.52 2.86
N ARG A 140 20.40 -12.29 2.42
CA ARG A 140 18.96 -12.02 2.61
C ARG A 140 18.57 -12.12 4.10
N SER A 141 19.11 -11.24 4.93
CA SER A 141 18.83 -11.17 6.36
C SER A 141 17.35 -10.88 6.60
N SER A 142 16.70 -11.69 7.44
CA SER A 142 15.26 -11.66 7.71
C SER A 142 14.78 -10.45 8.54
N ARG A 143 15.58 -9.37 8.58
CA ARG A 143 15.41 -8.21 9.46
C ARG A 143 15.36 -6.86 8.74
N THR A 144 15.52 -6.80 7.42
CA THR A 144 15.24 -5.54 6.69
C THR A 144 13.75 -5.22 6.81
N PRO A 145 13.35 -4.02 7.26
CA PRO A 145 11.94 -3.63 7.31
C PRO A 145 11.24 -3.73 5.94
N LEU A 146 9.94 -3.97 5.98
CA LEU A 146 9.04 -3.82 4.85
C LEU A 146 8.14 -2.59 5.09
N PRO A 147 7.76 -1.85 4.04
CA PRO A 147 8.16 -2.04 2.63
C PRO A 147 9.60 -1.59 2.35
N ARG A 148 10.27 -2.25 1.38
CA ARG A 148 11.65 -1.90 0.94
C ARG A 148 11.72 -0.66 0.06
N GLN A 149 10.58 -0.22 -0.47
CA GLN A 149 10.42 0.95 -1.32
C GLN A 149 9.03 1.52 -1.04
N LEU A 150 8.92 2.83 -0.87
CA LEU A 150 7.65 3.50 -0.61
C LEU A 150 7.56 4.77 -1.45
N LEU A 151 6.67 4.79 -2.44
CA LEU A 151 6.29 6.01 -3.13
C LEU A 151 5.10 6.63 -2.40
N ARG A 152 5.10 7.95 -2.22
CA ARG A 152 3.93 8.72 -1.76
C ARG A 152 3.60 9.79 -2.79
N LEU A 153 2.33 9.89 -3.19
CA LEU A 153 1.82 10.85 -4.17
C LEU A 153 0.69 11.65 -3.54
N GLY A 154 0.67 12.98 -3.74
CA GLY A 154 -0.38 13.82 -3.16
C GLY A 154 -0.06 15.31 -3.25
N PHE A 155 -0.59 16.07 -2.28
CA PHE A 155 -0.49 17.53 -2.22
C PHE A 155 -0.03 18.00 -0.83
N SER A 156 0.61 19.17 -0.79
CA SER A 156 1.12 19.78 0.44
C SER A 156 1.07 21.30 0.37
N ALA A 157 0.92 21.96 1.51
CA ALA A 157 1.05 23.42 1.61
C ALA A 157 2.51 23.86 1.43
N LEU A 158 2.73 25.11 0.98
CA LEU A 158 4.08 25.64 0.70
C LEU A 158 5.02 25.53 1.90
N ASP A 159 4.56 25.92 3.09
CA ASP A 159 5.35 25.96 4.33
C ASP A 159 5.49 24.59 5.03
N SER A 160 5.00 23.51 4.42
CA SER A 160 5.11 22.16 4.97
C SER A 160 6.45 21.48 4.61
N PRO A 161 6.89 20.45 5.37
CA PRO A 161 8.00 19.59 4.95
C PRO A 161 7.73 18.87 3.63
N LEU A 162 8.79 18.57 2.87
CA LEU A 162 8.73 17.78 1.61
C LEU A 162 8.30 16.31 1.82
N HIS A 163 8.16 15.85 3.07
CA HIS A 163 7.72 14.51 3.44
C HIS A 163 6.18 14.47 3.59
N LEU A 164 5.49 14.05 2.53
CA LEU A 164 4.03 13.89 2.50
C LEU A 164 3.54 12.87 3.55
N GLY A 165 2.44 13.16 4.24
CA GLY A 165 1.78 12.24 5.17
C GLY A 165 2.36 12.21 6.59
N GLU A 166 3.34 13.06 6.90
CA GLU A 166 3.92 13.22 8.25
C GLU A 166 3.30 14.38 9.04
N ASN A 167 2.47 15.21 8.39
CA ASN A 167 1.97 16.46 8.96
C ASN A 167 0.58 16.84 8.41
N ASP A 168 -0.17 17.59 9.22
CA ASP A 168 -1.57 17.96 8.98
C ASP A 168 -1.76 19.00 7.84
N ALA A 169 -0.67 19.47 7.22
CA ALA A 169 -0.65 20.33 6.04
C ALA A 169 -0.30 19.57 4.75
N SER A 170 -0.46 18.23 4.76
CA SER A 170 -0.25 17.35 3.62
C SER A 170 -1.28 16.22 3.56
N VAL A 171 -1.62 15.79 2.34
CA VAL A 171 -2.48 14.62 2.05
C VAL A 171 -1.84 13.79 0.94
N SER A 172 -1.80 12.47 1.08
CA SER A 172 -1.14 11.59 0.10
C SER A 172 -1.59 10.15 0.13
N PHE A 173 -1.54 9.49 -1.02
CA PHE A 173 -1.64 8.04 -1.17
C PHE A 173 -0.23 7.44 -1.23
N ASP A 174 -0.02 6.26 -0.63
CA ASP A 174 1.22 5.50 -0.76
C ASP A 174 1.10 4.32 -1.73
N SER A 175 2.25 3.79 -2.14
CA SER A 175 2.31 2.62 -3.02
C SER A 175 1.81 1.33 -2.40
N GLU A 176 1.51 1.25 -1.11
CA GLU A 176 0.89 0.06 -0.49
C GLU A 176 -0.64 0.10 -0.53
N GLY A 177 -1.24 1.24 -0.87
CA GLY A 177 -2.69 1.44 -0.96
C GLY A 177 -3.28 2.23 0.21
N PHE A 178 -2.43 2.81 1.08
CA PHE A 178 -2.89 3.64 2.19
C PHE A 178 -3.00 5.11 1.78
N PHE A 179 -4.03 5.79 2.29
CA PHE A 179 -4.17 7.23 2.26
C PHE A 179 -3.83 7.84 3.62
N TYR A 180 -3.10 8.94 3.59
CA TYR A 180 -2.63 9.71 4.73
C TYR A 180 -3.31 11.08 4.72
N SER A 181 -3.92 11.43 5.85
CA SER A 181 -4.45 12.77 6.11
C SER A 181 -4.02 13.18 7.51
N GLY A 182 -3.06 14.12 7.57
CA GLY A 182 -2.30 14.40 8.78
C GLY A 182 -1.71 13.12 9.37
N LYS A 183 -1.95 12.91 10.66
CA LYS A 183 -1.48 11.71 11.41
C LYS A 183 -2.37 10.47 11.26
N THR A 184 -3.41 10.49 10.42
CA THR A 184 -4.31 9.34 10.21
C THR A 184 -3.98 8.59 8.92
N ARG A 185 -4.06 7.25 8.97
CA ARG A 185 -3.79 6.37 7.82
C ARG A 185 -4.95 5.39 7.59
N HIS A 186 -5.46 5.35 6.37
CA HIS A 186 -6.63 4.57 5.97
C HIS A 186 -6.29 3.67 4.76
N ALA A 187 -6.64 2.39 4.79
CA ALA A 187 -6.46 1.51 3.62
C ALA A 187 -7.65 1.72 2.66
N ILE A 188 -7.42 2.39 1.52
CA ILE A 188 -8.51 2.77 0.59
C ILE A 188 -8.22 2.47 -0.88
N SER A 189 -6.99 2.05 -1.21
CA SER A 189 -6.60 1.65 -2.57
C SER A 189 -5.88 0.29 -2.54
N GLN A 190 -5.59 -0.24 -3.73
CA GLN A 190 -4.70 -1.38 -3.90
C GLN A 190 -3.25 -0.90 -4.06
N ARG A 191 -2.29 -1.82 -3.86
CA ARG A 191 -0.86 -1.55 -4.09
C ARG A 191 -0.61 -1.01 -5.51
N LEU A 192 0.20 0.04 -5.59
CA LEU A 192 0.66 0.65 -6.84
C LEU A 192 1.93 -0.07 -7.32
N CYS A 193 2.03 -0.27 -8.63
CA CYS A 193 3.02 -1.13 -9.27
C CYS A 193 3.80 -0.39 -10.38
N LYS A 194 4.94 -0.96 -10.77
CA LYS A 194 5.71 -0.53 -11.95
C LYS A 194 4.82 -0.51 -13.20
N ASP A 195 5.16 0.41 -14.11
CA ASP A 195 4.55 0.65 -15.42
C ASP A 195 3.11 1.18 -15.43
N GLN A 196 2.45 1.27 -14.26
CA GLN A 196 1.18 1.98 -14.10
C GLN A 196 1.33 3.49 -14.25
N VAL A 197 0.28 4.14 -14.77
CA VAL A 197 0.09 5.59 -14.73
C VAL A 197 -0.97 5.88 -13.68
N ILE A 198 -0.61 6.66 -12.68
CA ILE A 198 -1.46 7.01 -11.54
C ILE A 198 -1.85 8.47 -11.70
N ALA A 199 -3.15 8.75 -11.73
CA ALA A 199 -3.64 10.12 -11.81
C ALA A 199 -4.22 10.56 -10.45
N VAL A 200 -3.82 11.74 -9.97
CA VAL A 200 -4.24 12.28 -8.68
C VAL A 200 -5.02 13.57 -8.93
N LEU A 201 -6.30 13.57 -8.58
CA LEU A 201 -7.18 14.72 -8.70
C LEU A 201 -7.23 15.48 -7.37
N LEU A 202 -7.14 16.81 -7.41
CA LEU A 202 -7.52 17.69 -6.31
C LEU A 202 -8.74 18.52 -6.70
N ASN A 203 -9.75 18.53 -5.85
CA ASN A 203 -11.00 19.23 -6.09
C ASN A 203 -11.18 20.40 -5.11
N LEU A 204 -10.75 21.60 -5.51
CA LEU A 204 -11.00 22.86 -4.81
C LEU A 204 -12.11 23.69 -5.49
N ASP A 205 -13.03 23.06 -6.21
CA ASP A 205 -14.16 23.72 -6.85
C ASP A 205 -15.38 23.75 -5.89
N PRO A 206 -15.76 24.91 -5.34
CA PRO A 206 -16.88 24.99 -4.38
C PRO A 206 -18.24 24.67 -5.01
N SER A 207 -18.34 24.61 -6.34
CA SER A 207 -19.54 24.23 -7.10
C SER A 207 -19.62 22.74 -7.45
N SER A 208 -18.54 21.98 -7.24
CA SER A 208 -18.53 20.53 -7.44
C SER A 208 -19.28 19.78 -6.32
N PRO A 209 -19.99 18.66 -6.60
CA PRO A 209 -20.52 17.79 -5.55
C PRO A 209 -19.40 17.27 -4.64
N ASN A 210 -18.27 16.88 -5.24
CA ASN A 210 -17.09 16.35 -4.56
C ASN A 210 -16.11 17.46 -4.10
N LYS A 211 -16.59 18.64 -3.73
CA LYS A 211 -15.71 19.73 -3.29
C LYS A 211 -14.87 19.34 -2.06
N ASN A 212 -13.61 19.79 -2.04
CA ASN A 212 -12.58 19.47 -1.05
C ASN A 212 -12.18 17.98 -0.99
N THR A 213 -12.39 17.20 -2.05
CA THR A 213 -11.84 15.84 -2.17
C THR A 213 -10.43 15.82 -2.78
N ILE A 214 -9.74 14.70 -2.54
CA ILE A 214 -8.59 14.24 -3.31
C ILE A 214 -8.89 12.81 -3.77
N SER A 215 -8.70 12.52 -5.06
CA SER A 215 -9.09 11.25 -5.68
C SER A 215 -7.91 10.60 -6.42
N LEU A 216 -7.92 9.27 -6.52
CA LEU A 216 -6.82 8.48 -7.08
C LEU A 216 -7.34 7.51 -8.17
N PHE A 217 -6.79 7.64 -9.37
CA PHE A 217 -7.06 6.80 -10.53
C PHE A 217 -5.79 6.04 -10.96
N ARG A 218 -5.93 4.88 -11.62
CA ARG A 218 -4.88 3.88 -11.83
C ARG A 218 -5.18 2.92 -12.98
#